data_AF-A0A8J2PGT0-F1
#
_entry.id   AF-A0A8J2PGT0-F1
#
_cell.length_a   1.000
_cell.length_b   1.000
_cell.length_c   1.000
_cell.angle_alpha   90.00
_cell.angle_beta   90.00
_cell.angle_gamma   90.00
#
_symmetry.space_group_name_H-M   'P 1'
#
loop_
_entity.id
_entity.type
_entity.pdbx_description
1 polymer ?
#
loop_
_entity_poly.entity_id
_entity_poly.type
_entity_poly.pdbx_seq_one_letter_code
_entity_poly.pdbx_strand_id
1 'polypeptide(L)'
;AIKNDEAKPANVDTYINNIKNSFRTLSAKMWIATRESFYIHSLEIILPQSWGVEGSLRLISYPTADIRVSSANKFPYVENNNLCGLPGDFIELPKDLFDNANTGDLGENWKVLLVSWA
;
A
#
# COMPACT_ATOMS: atom_id res chain seq x y z
N ALA A 1 -0.99 -23.09 6.33
CA ALA A 1 -1.52 -21.71 6.37
C ALA A 1 -1.07 -21.10 7.69
N ILE A 2 -0.05 -20.23 7.65
CA ILE A 2 0.39 -19.51 8.84
C ILE A 2 -0.68 -18.45 9.08
N LYS A 3 -1.51 -18.65 10.12
CA LYS A 3 -2.41 -17.61 10.61
C LYS A 3 -1.54 -16.60 11.35
N ASN A 4 -0.98 -15.64 10.63
CA ASN A 4 -0.43 -14.46 11.27
C ASN A 4 -1.63 -13.70 11.82
N ASP A 5 -1.81 -13.78 13.13
CA ASP A 5 -2.86 -13.09 13.87
C ASP A 5 -2.45 -11.61 13.97
N GLU A 6 -2.56 -10.92 12.84
CA GLU A 6 -2.10 -9.54 12.72
C GLU A 6 -3.11 -8.61 13.40
N ALA A 7 -2.62 -7.88 14.40
CA ALA A 7 -3.44 -6.94 15.17
C ALA A 7 -4.08 -5.89 14.23
N LYS A 8 -5.42 -5.94 14.11
CA LYS A 8 -6.25 -5.05 13.29
C LYS A 8 -6.05 -3.56 13.67
N PRO A 9 -6.01 -2.61 12.72
CA PRO A 9 -6.02 -1.19 13.05
C PRO A 9 -7.32 -0.81 13.74
N ALA A 10 -7.27 0.25 14.56
CA ALA A 10 -8.41 0.70 15.36
C ALA A 10 -9.66 0.99 14.52
N ASN A 11 -9.47 1.43 13.27
CA ASN A 11 -10.54 1.60 12.29
C ASN A 11 -10.07 1.18 10.88
N VAL A 12 -10.46 -0.03 10.46
CA VAL A 12 -10.06 -0.59 9.15
C VAL A 12 -10.66 0.19 7.98
N ASP A 13 -11.89 0.67 8.08
CA ASP A 13 -12.51 1.43 6.98
C ASP A 13 -11.78 2.76 6.76
N THR A 14 -11.40 3.45 7.84
CA THR A 14 -10.57 4.65 7.78
C THR A 14 -9.21 4.33 7.15
N TYR A 15 -8.57 3.24 7.57
CA TYR A 15 -7.28 2.82 7.01
C TYR A 15 -7.36 2.56 5.50
N ILE A 16 -8.38 1.81 5.05
CA ILE A 16 -8.62 1.53 3.63
C ILE A 16 -8.87 2.84 2.86
N ASN A 17 -9.70 3.73 3.39
CA ASN A 17 -9.97 5.02 2.76
C ASN A 17 -8.70 5.89 2.67
N ASN A 18 -7.84 5.85 3.68
CA ASN A 18 -6.57 6.56 3.67
C ASN A 18 -5.60 6.01 2.63
N ILE A 19 -5.51 4.69 2.45
CA ILE A 19 -4.75 4.08 1.35
C ILE A 19 -5.28 4.57 0.00
N LYS A 20 -6.59 4.44 -0.24
CA LYS A 20 -7.23 4.84 -1.50
C LYS A 20 -6.99 6.31 -1.81
N ASN A 21 -7.16 7.18 -0.82
CA ASN A 21 -6.94 8.62 -0.99
C ASN A 21 -5.46 8.93 -1.26
N SER A 22 -4.54 8.26 -0.58
CA SER A 22 -3.10 8.48 -0.77
C SER A 22 -2.62 8.07 -2.16
N PHE A 23 -3.08 6.94 -2.70
CA PHE A 23 -2.77 6.53 -4.08
C PHE A 23 -3.42 7.43 -5.13
N ARG A 24 -4.65 7.92 -4.89
CA ARG A 24 -5.27 8.93 -5.76
C ARG A 24 -4.47 10.23 -5.77
N THR A 25 -4.03 10.70 -4.60
CA THR A 25 -3.17 11.88 -4.49
C THR A 25 -1.84 11.66 -5.19
N LEU A 26 -1.19 10.51 -4.98
CA LEU A 26 0.06 10.15 -5.68
C LEU A 26 -0.11 10.18 -7.19
N SER A 27 -1.12 9.48 -7.72
CA SER A 27 -1.41 9.43 -9.16
C SER A 27 -1.62 10.83 -9.75
N ALA A 28 -2.42 11.67 -9.09
CA ALA A 28 -2.66 13.05 -9.54
C ALA A 28 -1.39 13.92 -9.49
N LYS A 29 -0.57 13.80 -8.43
CA LYS A 29 0.68 14.55 -8.30
C LYS A 29 1.70 14.12 -9.35
N MET A 30 1.80 12.82 -9.60
CA MET A 30 2.71 12.27 -10.61
C MET A 30 2.26 12.59 -12.03
N TRP A 31 0.97 12.57 -12.33
CA TRP A 31 0.43 13.02 -13.61
C TRP A 31 0.91 14.45 -13.94
N ILE A 32 0.79 15.37 -12.99
CA ILE A 32 1.25 16.75 -13.15
C ILE A 32 2.79 16.81 -13.27
N ALA A 33 3.51 16.14 -12.37
CA ALA A 33 4.97 16.20 -12.32
C ALA A 33 5.65 15.59 -13.57
N THR A 34 5.05 14.57 -14.15
CA THR A 34 5.56 13.85 -15.33
C THR A 34 5.03 14.40 -16.65
N ARG A 35 4.32 15.55 -16.63
CA ARG A 35 3.67 16.13 -17.82
C ARG A 35 2.77 15.11 -18.50
N GLU A 36 1.84 14.56 -17.74
CA GLU A 36 0.78 13.69 -18.25
C GLU A 36 1.26 12.31 -18.74
N SER A 37 2.42 11.87 -18.27
CA SER A 37 3.04 10.59 -18.69
C SER A 37 2.89 9.45 -17.68
N PHE A 38 2.39 9.72 -16.48
CA PHE A 38 2.20 8.73 -15.42
C PHE A 38 0.78 8.75 -14.87
N TYR A 39 0.11 7.60 -14.90
CA TYR A 39 -1.21 7.42 -14.30
C TYR A 39 -1.37 6.01 -13.73
N ILE A 40 -1.82 5.93 -12.48
CA ILE A 40 -2.21 4.66 -11.86
C ILE A 40 -3.66 4.39 -12.25
N HIS A 41 -3.87 3.40 -13.13
CA HIS A 41 -5.21 3.00 -13.59
C HIS A 41 -5.96 2.14 -12.56
N SER A 42 -5.27 1.15 -12.00
CA SER A 42 -5.80 0.22 -11.01
C SER A 42 -4.67 -0.28 -10.12
N LEU A 43 -5.00 -0.61 -8.88
CA LEU A 43 -4.10 -1.25 -7.91
C LEU A 43 -4.85 -2.35 -7.18
N GLU A 44 -4.18 -3.48 -6.98
CA GLU A 44 -4.66 -4.55 -6.13
C GLU A 44 -4.03 -4.46 -4.74
N ILE A 45 -4.87 -4.37 -3.71
CA ILE A 45 -4.44 -4.27 -2.31
C ILE A 45 -4.93 -5.51 -1.57
N ILE A 46 -4.00 -6.30 -1.02
CA ILE A 46 -4.32 -7.40 -0.11
C ILE A 46 -4.26 -6.90 1.32
N LEU A 47 -5.35 -7.16 2.04
CA LEU A 47 -5.47 -6.94 3.49
C LEU A 47 -5.31 -8.26 4.24
N PRO A 48 -4.85 -8.23 5.49
CA PRO A 48 -4.79 -9.42 6.33
C PRO A 48 -6.18 -10.05 6.51
N GLN A 49 -6.25 -11.37 6.33
CA GLN A 49 -7.51 -12.12 6.44
C GLN A 49 -8.18 -11.95 7.82
N SER A 50 -7.37 -11.74 8.89
CA SER A 50 -7.83 -11.51 10.25
C SER A 50 -8.69 -10.25 10.43
N TRP A 51 -8.67 -9.31 9.48
CA TRP A 51 -9.39 -8.04 9.63
C TRP A 51 -10.89 -8.16 9.35
N GLY A 52 -11.32 -9.27 8.73
CA GLY A 52 -12.73 -9.61 8.54
C GLY A 52 -13.49 -8.60 7.68
N VAL A 53 -12.83 -7.97 6.71
CA VAL A 53 -13.48 -7.04 5.78
C VAL A 53 -14.32 -7.85 4.81
N GLU A 54 -15.64 -7.67 4.84
CA GLU A 54 -16.55 -8.26 3.87
C GLU A 54 -16.38 -7.56 2.50
N GLY A 55 -15.45 -8.07 1.71
CA GLY A 55 -15.33 -7.83 0.27
C GLY A 55 -15.34 -9.17 -0.44
N SER A 56 -15.67 -9.19 -1.73
CA SER A 56 -15.61 -10.42 -2.53
C SER A 56 -14.23 -11.06 -2.34
N LEU A 57 -14.17 -12.15 -1.57
CA LEU A 57 -12.97 -12.94 -1.33
C LEU A 57 -12.57 -13.57 -2.67
N ARG A 58 -11.92 -12.78 -3.53
CA ARG A 58 -11.16 -13.33 -4.64
C ARG A 58 -9.95 -14.00 -4.00
N LEU A 59 -9.76 -15.28 -4.30
CA LEU A 59 -8.53 -16.02 -4.02
C LEU A 59 -7.39 -15.39 -4.85
N ILE A 60 -6.94 -14.21 -4.43
CA ILE A 60 -5.78 -13.55 -4.97
C ILE A 60 -4.63 -14.07 -4.14
N SER A 61 -3.68 -14.75 -4.78
CA SER A 61 -2.50 -15.22 -4.09
C SER A 61 -1.69 -14.02 -3.64
N TYR A 62 -1.25 -13.97 -2.38
CA TYR A 62 -0.30 -12.98 -1.85
C TYR A 62 0.81 -12.60 -2.85
N PRO A 63 1.42 -13.53 -3.63
CA PRO A 63 2.41 -13.20 -4.65
C PRO A 63 2.01 -12.19 -5.73
N THR A 64 0.72 -12.04 -6.07
CA THR A 64 0.29 -11.26 -7.26
C THR A 64 -0.24 -9.87 -6.94
N ALA A 65 -0.30 -9.47 -5.67
CA ALA A 65 -0.80 -8.16 -5.30
C ALA A 65 0.29 -7.09 -5.37
N ASP A 66 -0.06 -5.95 -5.96
CA ASP A 66 0.81 -4.77 -6.04
C ASP A 66 1.14 -4.25 -4.63
N ILE A 67 0.13 -4.23 -3.75
CA ILE A 67 0.23 -3.70 -2.39
C ILE A 67 -0.22 -4.75 -1.38
N ARG A 68 0.59 -4.96 -0.35
CA ARG A 68 0.30 -5.85 0.77
C ARG A 68 0.30 -5.05 2.06
N VAL A 69 -0.62 -5.34 2.94
CA VAL A 69 -0.62 -4.76 4.28
C VAL A 69 -0.22 -5.83 5.27
N SER A 70 0.74 -5.53 6.14
CA SER A 70 1.19 -6.47 7.17
C SER A 70 1.48 -5.78 8.49
N SER A 71 1.58 -6.59 9.54
CA SER A 71 2.07 -6.20 10.85
C SER A 71 3.55 -6.52 11.08
N ALA A 72 4.18 -7.21 10.13
CA ALA A 72 5.56 -7.68 10.24
C ALA A 72 6.57 -6.54 10.08
N ASN A 73 6.26 -5.57 9.21
CA ASN A 73 7.15 -4.46 8.92
C ASN A 73 6.71 -3.21 9.70
N LYS A 74 7.68 -2.49 10.26
CA LYS A 74 7.48 -1.19 10.91
C LYS A 74 7.48 -0.03 9.92
N PHE A 75 8.13 -0.23 8.78
CA PHE A 75 8.27 0.76 7.72
C PHE A 75 7.81 0.17 6.40
N PRO A 76 7.34 1.00 5.46
CA PRO A 76 7.09 0.57 4.09
C PRO A 76 8.32 -0.11 3.50
N TYR A 77 8.08 -1.22 2.82
CA TYR A 77 9.10 -2.04 2.19
C TYR A 77 8.72 -2.29 0.74
N VAL A 78 9.72 -2.37 -0.14
CA VAL A 78 9.53 -2.64 -1.55
C VAL A 78 10.43 -3.81 -1.92
N GLU A 79 9.83 -4.84 -2.50
CA GLU A 79 10.56 -5.92 -3.13
C GLU A 79 10.62 -5.64 -4.63
N ASN A 80 11.82 -5.44 -5.16
CA ASN A 80 12.04 -5.33 -6.59
C ASN A 80 13.31 -6.09 -6.98
N ASN A 81 13.16 -7.37 -7.33
CA ASN A 81 14.25 -8.19 -7.82
C ASN A 81 14.56 -7.96 -9.32
N ASN A 82 13.79 -7.08 -9.98
CA ASN A 82 13.88 -6.84 -11.41
C ASN A 82 14.82 -5.67 -11.74
N LEU A 83 15.26 -5.62 -13.00
CA LEU A 83 16.06 -4.52 -13.52
C LEU A 83 15.27 -3.21 -13.53
N CYS A 84 15.96 -2.08 -13.44
CA CYS A 84 15.34 -0.75 -13.54
C CYS A 84 14.47 -0.64 -14.80
N GLY A 85 13.26 -0.10 -14.64
CA GLY A 85 12.27 0.03 -15.73
C GLY A 85 11.34 -1.16 -15.91
N LEU A 86 11.58 -2.28 -15.21
CA LEU A 86 10.62 -3.37 -15.09
C LEU A 86 9.75 -3.20 -13.83
N PRO A 87 8.51 -3.73 -13.81
CA PRO A 87 7.68 -3.73 -12.62
C PRO A 87 8.38 -4.40 -11.44
N GLY A 88 8.23 -3.84 -10.24
CA GLY A 88 8.64 -4.50 -8.99
C GLY A 88 7.70 -5.64 -8.63
N ASP A 89 8.05 -6.40 -7.59
CA ASP A 89 7.30 -7.58 -7.17
C ASP A 89 6.09 -7.17 -6.29
N PHE A 90 6.32 -6.35 -5.26
CA PHE A 90 5.26 -5.81 -4.40
C PHE A 90 5.77 -4.68 -3.50
N ILE A 91 4.83 -3.88 -2.99
CA ILE A 91 5.03 -2.94 -1.89
C ILE A 91 4.32 -3.49 -0.65
N GLU A 92 5.02 -3.54 0.47
CA GLU A 92 4.47 -3.93 1.77
C GLU A 92 4.33 -2.71 2.68
N LEU A 93 3.09 -2.40 3.06
CA LEU A 93 2.74 -1.27 3.90
C LEU A 93 2.49 -1.73 5.34
N PRO A 94 3.00 -0.98 6.33
CA PRO A 94 2.75 -1.29 7.72
C PRO A 94 1.29 -0.94 8.07
N LYS A 95 0.66 -1.78 8.88
CA LYS A 95 -0.75 -1.63 9.29
C LYS A 95 -1.07 -0.33 10.05
N ASP A 96 -0.06 0.33 10.60
CA ASP A 96 -0.14 1.57 11.37
C ASP A 96 0.33 2.80 10.57
N LEU A 97 0.59 2.63 9.26
CA LEU A 97 1.06 3.70 8.37
C LEU A 97 0.22 4.98 8.47
N PHE A 98 -1.09 4.86 8.67
CA PHE A 98 -2.03 5.98 8.69
C PHE A 98 -2.51 6.34 10.11
N ASP A 99 -2.02 5.67 11.15
CA ASP A 99 -2.49 5.90 12.52
C ASP A 99 -1.97 7.24 13.08
N ASN A 100 -0.87 7.75 12.53
CA ASN A 100 -0.33 9.06 12.87
C ASN A 100 -0.61 10.06 11.74
N ALA A 101 -1.45 11.08 12.02
CA ALA A 101 -1.80 12.15 11.07
C ALA A 101 -0.59 12.92 10.52
N ASN A 102 0.52 12.89 11.27
CA ASN A 102 1.85 13.21 10.81
C ASN A 102 2.71 12.00 11.14
N THR A 103 3.06 11.22 10.13
CA THR A 103 3.99 10.08 10.13
C THR A 103 5.42 10.48 10.49
N GLY A 104 5.62 11.40 11.45
CA GLY A 104 6.92 11.84 11.97
C GLY A 104 8.02 11.89 10.93
N ASP A 105 8.95 10.93 11.03
CA ASP A 105 10.15 10.76 10.22
C ASP A 105 9.91 10.43 8.72
N LEU A 106 8.73 9.94 8.35
CA LEU A 106 8.40 9.51 6.98
C LEU A 106 7.73 10.61 6.14
N GLY A 107 7.18 11.65 6.77
CA GLY A 107 6.48 12.75 6.08
C GLY A 107 5.17 12.33 5.41
N GLU A 108 4.52 13.24 4.68
CA GLU A 108 3.16 13.05 4.12
C GLU A 108 2.98 11.66 3.44
N ASN A 109 1.88 10.97 3.74
CA ASN A 109 1.64 9.58 3.31
C ASN A 109 1.81 9.35 1.80
N TRP A 110 1.43 10.30 0.94
CA TRP A 110 1.61 10.16 -0.50
C TRP A 110 3.09 10.21 -0.93
N LYS A 111 3.96 10.90 -0.18
CA LYS A 111 5.41 10.91 -0.41
C LYS A 111 6.05 9.60 -0.01
N VAL A 112 5.55 8.99 1.06
CA VAL A 112 5.96 7.63 1.46
C VAL A 112 5.66 6.64 0.35
N LEU A 113 4.46 6.72 -0.23
CA LEU A 113 4.09 5.90 -1.39
C LEU A 113 4.93 6.23 -2.62
N LEU A 114 5.27 7.50 -2.86
CA LEU A 114 6.16 7.90 -3.95
C LEU A 114 7.54 7.24 -3.83
N VAL A 115 8.15 7.29 -2.64
CA VAL A 115 9.46 6.66 -2.38
C VAL A 115 9.37 5.14 -2.50
N SER A 116 8.23 4.56 -2.15
CA SER A 116 8.00 3.11 -2.27
C SER A 116 7.71 2.67 -3.72
N TRP A 117 7.39 3.61 -4.61
CA TRP A 117 7.02 3.31 -6.00
C TRP A 117 8.18 3.53 -6.97
N ALA A 118 9.16 4.36 -6.61
CA ALA A 118 10.25 4.82 -7.47
C ALA A 118 11.48 3.92 -7.43
#